data_AF-A0A2K1IF38-F1
#
_entry.id   AF-A0A2K1IF38-F1
#
_cell.length_a   1.000
_cell.length_b   1.000
_cell.length_c   1.000
_cell.angle_alpha   90.00
_cell.angle_beta   90.00
_cell.angle_gamma   90.00
#
_symmetry.space_group_name_H-M   'P 1'
#
loop_
_entity.id
_entity.type
_entity.pdbx_description
1 polymer ?
#
loop_
_entity_poly.entity_id
_entity_poly.type
_entity_poly.pdbx_seq_one_letter_code
_entity_poly.pdbx_strand_id
1 'polypeptide(L)' 'MCKDYLVGRQHQERFPKNSLHCIEKILYLIHFDLVGPMKIPSFKGSKYFVVFTNDYF' A
#
# COMPACT_ATOMS: atom_id res chain seq x y z
N MET A 1 -10.70 11.96 31.28
CA MET A 1 -11.17 11.08 30.19
C MET A 1 -10.14 9.97 30.02
N CYS A 2 -10.53 8.69 30.08
CA CYS A 2 -9.58 7.55 30.04
C CYS A 2 -9.19 7.20 28.58
N LYS A 3 -7.97 6.70 28.36
CA LYS A 3 -7.44 6.33 27.04
C LYS A 3 -8.29 5.26 26.35
N ASP A 4 -8.76 4.26 27.11
CA ASP A 4 -9.58 3.16 26.57
C ASP A 4 -10.93 3.66 26.04
N TYR A 5 -11.50 4.68 26.70
CA TYR A 5 -12.74 5.32 26.25
C TYR A 5 -12.56 6.09 24.93
N LEU A 6 -11.39 6.69 24.71
CA LEU A 6 -11.07 7.42 23.47
C LEU A 6 -10.83 6.47 22.30
N VAL A 7 -10.09 5.37 22.51
CA VAL A 7 -9.81 4.37 21.46
C VAL A 7 -11.10 3.65 21.04
N GLY A 8 -11.95 3.27 21.99
CA GLY A 8 -13.22 2.58 21.68
C GLY A 8 -14.28 3.44 21.00
N ARG A 9 -14.10 4.77 20.95
CA ARG A 9 -15.04 5.73 20.34
C ARG A 9 -14.42 6.58 19.25
N GLN A 10 -13.25 6.21 18.76
CA GLN A 10 -12.65 6.89 17.62
C GLN A 10 -13.53 6.66 16.39
N HIS A 11 -14.12 7.72 15.84
CA HIS A 11 -14.76 7.68 14.54
C HIS A 11 -13.67 7.74 13.45
N GLN A 12 -13.76 6.85 12.47
CA GLN A 12 -12.91 6.93 11.29
C GLN A 12 -13.46 8.00 10.35
N GLU A 13 -12.79 9.15 10.32
CA GLU A 13 -13.01 10.15 9.28
C GLU A 13 -12.70 9.55 7.90
N ARG A 14 -13.42 10.01 6.88
CA ARG A 14 -13.12 9.58 5.51
C ARG A 14 -11.75 10.10 5.11
N PHE A 15 -10.94 9.24 4.49
CA PHE A 15 -9.72 9.71 3.86
C PHE A 15 -10.04 10.78 2.81
N PRO A 16 -9.28 11.89 2.76
CA PRO A 16 -9.50 12.92 1.76
C PRO A 16 -9.34 12.32 0.37
N LYS A 17 -10.32 12.58 -0.52
CA LYS A 17 -10.31 12.11 -1.91
C LYS A 17 -9.40 12.98 -2.79
N ASN A 18 -8.19 13.25 -2.33
CA ASN A 18 -7.16 13.83 -3.20
C ASN A 18 -6.59 12.67 -4.02
N SER A 19 -7.38 12.14 -4.95
CA SER A 19 -6.88 11.10 -5.82
C SER A 19 -5.92 11.74 -6.82
N LEU A 20 -4.66 11.29 -6.83
CA LEU A 20 -3.71 11.58 -7.90
C LEU A 20 -4.10 10.84 -9.20
N HIS A 21 -5.40 10.65 -9.45
CA HIS A 21 -5.96 9.66 -10.38
C HIS A 21 -5.80 10.04 -11.86
N CYS A 22 -5.07 11.12 -12.14
CA CYS A 22 -4.71 11.56 -13.48
C CYS A 22 -3.20 11.78 -13.54
N ILE A 23 -2.45 10.67 -13.52
CA ILE A 23 -1.03 10.71 -13.85
C ILE A 23 -0.91 10.66 -15.37
N GLU A 24 -0.73 11.82 -15.98
CA GLU A 24 -0.69 11.98 -17.45
C GLU A 24 0.64 11.58 -18.08
N LYS A 25 1.63 11.15 -17.28
CA LYS A 25 2.97 10.82 -17.75
C LYS A 25 3.45 9.47 -17.21
N ILE A 26 3.91 8.63 -18.13
CA ILE A 26 4.57 7.34 -17.83
C ILE A 26 5.74 7.57 -16.84
N LEU A 27 5.82 6.74 -15.79
CA LEU A 27 6.83 6.77 -14.72
C LEU A 27 6.81 8.01 -13.80
N TYR A 28 5.74 8.82 -13.80
CA TYR A 28 5.62 9.93 -12.85
C TYR A 28 5.41 9.47 -11.40
N LEU A 29 4.68 8.36 -11.22
CA LEU A 29 4.51 7.72 -9.92
C LEU A 29 4.62 6.20 -10.09
N ILE A 30 5.50 5.59 -9.30
CA ILE A 30 5.67 4.14 -9.24
C ILE A 30 5.39 3.70 -7.81
N HIS A 31 4.38 2.86 -7.65
CA HIS A 31 4.13 2.15 -6.41
C HIS A 31 5.01 0.91 -6.38
N PHE A 32 5.68 0.69 -5.26
CA PHE A 32 6.43 -0.54 -5.04
C PHE A 32 5.98 -1.22 -3.76
N ASP A 33 5.87 -2.54 -3.82
CA ASP A 33 5.44 -3.35 -2.69
C ASP A 33 6.38 -4.52 -2.48
N LEU A 34 6.69 -4.82 -1.22
CA LEU A 34 7.40 -6.03 -0.82
C LEU A 34 6.38 -7.11 -0.44
N VAL A 35 6.39 -8.22 -1.18
CA VAL A 35 5.44 -9.31 -0.99
C VAL A 35 6.14 -10.53 -0.41
N GLY A 36 5.70 -11.00 0.75
CA GLY A 36 6.20 -12.23 1.37
C GLY A 36 6.09 -12.21 2.91
N PRO A 37 6.63 -13.24 3.59
CA PRO A 37 7.34 -14.40 3.03
C PRO A 37 6.39 -15.41 2.38
N MET A 38 6.74 -15.85 1.18
CA MET A 38 6.01 -16.87 0.44
C MET A 38 6.23 -18.26 1.05
N LYS A 39 5.15 -19.05 1.10
CA LYS A 39 5.19 -20.42 1.58
C LYS A 39 6.13 -21.30 0.75
N ILE A 40 6.10 -21.12 -0.57
CA ILE A 40 6.97 -21.82 -1.52
C ILE A 40 8.03 -20.83 -2.00
N PRO A 41 9.33 -21.13 -1.85
CA PRO A 41 10.39 -20.26 -2.35
C PRO A 41 10.46 -20.29 -3.88
N SER A 42 11.06 -19.26 -4.47
CA SER A 42 11.42 -19.24 -5.89
C SER A 42 12.44 -20.34 -6.21
N PHE A 43 12.69 -20.56 -7.50
CA PHE A 43 13.69 -21.53 -7.96
C PHE A 43 15.08 -21.34 -7.31
N LYS A 44 15.46 -20.09 -6.97
CA LYS A 44 16.72 -19.76 -6.30
C LYS A 44 16.61 -19.55 -4.79
N GLY A 45 15.48 -19.92 -4.17
CA GLY A 45 15.29 -19.86 -2.72
C GLY A 45 14.69 -18.56 -2.17
N SER A 46 14.42 -17.55 -3.00
CA SER A 46 13.83 -16.29 -2.54
C SER A 46 12.39 -16.48 -2.06
N LYS A 47 12.06 -15.93 -0.89
CA LYS A 47 10.69 -15.95 -0.34
C LYS A 47 9.97 -14.61 -0.46
N TYR A 48 10.64 -13.60 -0.98
CA TYR A 48 10.09 -12.26 -1.14
C TYR A 48 10.20 -11.84 -2.60
N PHE A 49 9.23 -11.07 -3.04
CA PHE A 49 9.22 -10.41 -4.35
C PHE A 49 8.99 -8.91 -4.15
N VAL A 50 9.60 -8.09 -5.00
CA VAL A 50 9.29 -6.67 -5.10
C VAL A 50 8.45 -6.48 -6.35
N VAL A 51 7.27 -5.88 -6.19
CA VAL A 51 6.39 -5.53 -7.30
C VAL A 51 6.52 -4.05 -7.56
N PHE A 52 6.55 -3.66 -8.83
CA PHE A 52 6.48 -2.26 -9.26
C PHE A 52 5.24 -2.07 -10.12
N THR A 53 4.41 -1.11 -9.78
CA THR A 53 3.19 -0.76 -10.51
C THR A 53 3.26 0.72 -10.89
N ASN A 54 3.02 1.00 -12.17
CA ASN A 54 2.92 2.36 -12.68
C ASN A 54 1.43 2.71 -12.74
N ASP A 55 1.05 3.84 -12.15
CA ASP A 55 -0.35 4.28 -12.06
C ASP A 55 -0.83 5.06 -13.30
N TYR A 56 -0.06 5.01 -14.38
CA TYR A 56 -0.42 5.56 -15.68
C TYR A 56 -1.52 4.71 -16.33
N PHE A 57 -2.62 5.37 -16.74
CA PHE A 57 -3.79 4.75 -17.39
C PHE A 57 -3.65 4.70 -18.92
#